data_AF-A0A379WSL5-F1
#
_entry.id   AF-A0A379WSL5-F1
#
_cell.length_a   1.000
_cell.length_b   1.000
_cell.length_c   1.000
_cell.angle_alpha   90.00
_cell.angle_beta   90.00
_cell.angle_gamma   90.00
#
_symmetry.space_group_name_H-M   'P 1'
#
loop_
_entity.id
_entity.type
_entity.pdbx_description
1 polymer ?
#
loop_
_entity_poly.entity_id
_entity_poly.type
_entity_poly.pdbx_seq_one_letter_code
_entity_poly.pdbx_strand_id
1 'polypeptide(L)'
;MSEIFDAKAFLKTVTSQPGVYRMYDAGGTVIYVGKAKDLKKRLSSYFRSNLASRKTEALVAQIQHIDVTVTHTETEALLLEHNYIKLYQPRYNVLLRDDKSYPFIFLSGDTHPRLAMHRGAKHAKGEYFGPFPNGYAVRETLALLQKIFPIRQCENSVVSQPLASLPAIPDWPLLRPLRCRTGSARRSMRNRWSMSGCFCPARTTRS
;
A
#
# COMPACT_ATOMS: atom_id res chain seq x y z
N MET A 1 41.22 -9.89 12.45
CA MET A 1 41.13 -8.42 12.51
C MET A 1 39.96 -8.02 11.64
N SER A 2 38.89 -7.47 12.21
CA SER A 2 37.81 -6.89 11.41
C SER A 2 38.29 -5.54 10.91
N GLU A 3 38.63 -5.45 9.63
CA GLU A 3 38.82 -4.18 8.93
C GLU A 3 37.59 -3.29 9.20
N ILE A 4 37.79 -2.02 9.53
CA ILE A 4 36.69 -1.09 9.74
C ILE A 4 36.35 -0.51 8.37
N PHE A 5 35.11 -0.68 7.92
CA PHE A 5 34.64 -0.14 6.64
C PHE A 5 34.81 1.38 6.55
N ASP A 6 35.65 1.87 5.63
CA ASP A 6 35.82 3.31 5.38
C ASP A 6 34.65 3.86 4.56
N ALA A 7 33.60 4.25 5.27
CA ALA A 7 32.42 4.88 4.69
C ALA A 7 32.74 6.21 3.98
N LYS A 8 33.74 6.98 4.40
CA LYS A 8 34.04 8.29 3.80
C LYS A 8 34.69 8.13 2.42
N ALA A 9 35.60 7.18 2.27
CA ALA A 9 36.19 6.87 0.97
C ALA A 9 35.13 6.28 0.02
N PHE A 10 34.32 5.34 0.51
CA PHE A 10 33.24 4.74 -0.29
C PHE A 10 32.23 5.79 -0.79
N LEU A 11 31.76 6.70 0.06
CA LEU A 11 30.78 7.70 -0.36
C LEU A 11 31.28 8.68 -1.44
N LYS A 12 32.61 8.79 -1.64
CA LYS A 12 33.19 9.58 -2.75
C LYS A 12 33.06 8.88 -4.10
N THR A 13 33.02 7.55 -4.13
CA THR A 13 32.93 6.76 -5.37
C THR A 13 31.48 6.52 -5.82
N VAL A 14 30.52 6.70 -4.91
CA VAL A 14 29.08 6.49 -5.18
C VAL A 14 28.50 7.58 -6.08
N THR A 15 27.66 7.15 -7.04
CA THR A 15 26.95 8.02 -7.99
C THR A 15 25.62 8.54 -7.40
N SER A 16 25.07 9.61 -7.98
CA SER A 16 23.73 10.13 -7.63
C SER A 16 22.60 9.53 -8.48
N GLN A 17 22.87 8.46 -9.22
CA GLN A 17 21.87 7.80 -10.07
C GLN A 17 20.91 6.93 -9.23
N PRO A 18 19.74 6.57 -9.77
CA PRO A 18 18.88 5.57 -9.14
C PRO A 18 19.53 4.19 -9.18
N GLY A 19 19.18 3.36 -8.21
CA GLY A 19 19.68 1.99 -8.16
C GLY A 19 19.37 1.27 -6.86
N VAL A 20 20.00 0.11 -6.70
CA VAL A 20 19.85 -0.79 -5.56
C VAL A 20 21.19 -0.97 -4.89
N TYR A 21 21.21 -0.95 -3.56
CA TYR A 21 22.41 -1.23 -2.76
C TYR A 21 22.19 -2.45 -1.88
N ARG A 22 23.28 -3.19 -1.66
CA ARG A 22 23.34 -4.38 -0.81
C ARG A 22 24.44 -4.17 0.22
N MET A 23 24.10 -4.38 1.49
CA MET A 23 25.03 -4.29 2.60
C MET A 23 25.38 -5.70 3.08
N TYR A 24 26.66 -5.93 3.33
CA TYR A 24 27.20 -7.22 3.72
C TYR A 24 27.85 -7.15 5.11
N ASP A 25 27.80 -8.26 5.83
CA ASP A 25 28.55 -8.46 7.07
C ASP A 25 29.98 -8.97 6.83
N ALA A 26 30.71 -9.22 7.91
CA ALA A 26 32.07 -9.77 7.88
C ALA A 26 32.16 -11.17 7.26
N GLY A 27 31.05 -11.92 7.21
CA GLY A 27 30.98 -13.23 6.57
C GLY A 27 30.65 -13.14 5.08
N GLY A 28 30.50 -11.95 4.51
CA GLY A 28 30.07 -11.77 3.12
C GLY A 28 28.59 -12.09 2.90
N THR A 29 27.77 -12.14 3.96
CA THR A 29 26.34 -12.39 3.86
C THR A 29 25.58 -11.08 3.68
N VAL A 30 24.60 -11.05 2.77
CA VAL A 30 23.74 -9.87 2.56
C VAL A 30 22.84 -9.68 3.78
N ILE A 31 23.07 -8.61 4.54
CA ILE A 31 22.31 -8.28 5.75
C ILE A 31 21.18 -7.28 5.50
N TYR A 32 21.29 -6.46 4.45
CA TYR A 32 20.26 -5.50 4.06
C TYR A 32 20.31 -5.19 2.56
N VAL A 33 19.15 -4.99 1.96
CA VAL A 33 18.97 -4.55 0.57
C VAL A 33 18.03 -3.36 0.56
N GLY A 34 18.34 -2.33 -0.22
CA GLY A 34 17.40 -1.22 -0.41
C GLY A 34 17.57 -0.54 -1.75
N LYS A 35 16.52 0.14 -2.20
CA LYS A 35 16.57 1.02 -3.38
C LYS A 35 16.76 2.49 -3.02
N ALA A 36 17.25 3.27 -4.00
CA ALA A 36 17.34 4.72 -3.91
C ALA A 36 17.05 5.37 -5.27
N LYS A 37 16.42 6.54 -5.25
CA LYS A 37 16.38 7.44 -6.43
C LYS A 37 17.71 8.17 -6.64
N ASP A 38 18.41 8.44 -5.54
CA ASP A 38 19.75 9.02 -5.47
C ASP A 38 20.56 8.20 -4.47
N LEU A 39 21.42 7.34 -5.01
CA LEU A 39 22.25 6.42 -4.23
C LEU A 39 23.16 7.16 -3.25
N LYS A 40 23.84 8.22 -3.69
CA LYS A 40 24.75 9.01 -2.84
C LYS A 40 24.02 9.65 -1.68
N LYS A 41 22.88 10.30 -1.92
CA LYS A 41 22.08 10.94 -0.87
C LYS A 41 21.55 9.90 0.13
N ARG A 42 21.08 8.74 -0.37
CA ARG A 42 20.56 7.67 0.48
C ARG A 42 21.64 7.02 1.33
N LEU A 43 22.76 6.62 0.74
CA LEU A 43 23.86 5.96 1.45
C LEU A 43 24.49 6.91 2.47
N SER A 44 24.65 8.19 2.12
CA SER A 44 25.17 9.22 3.05
C SER A 44 24.29 9.40 4.30
N SER A 45 23.00 9.04 4.25
CA SER A 45 22.10 9.15 5.40
C SER A 45 22.37 8.12 6.51
N TYR A 46 22.95 6.96 6.17
CA TYR A 46 23.30 5.91 7.13
C TYR A 46 24.55 6.24 7.95
N PHE A 47 25.44 7.08 7.42
CA PHE A 47 26.72 7.41 8.06
C PHE A 47 26.74 8.80 8.71
N ARG A 48 25.57 9.36 9.00
CA ARG A 48 25.45 10.62 9.75
C ARG A 48 25.60 10.35 11.24
N SER A 49 26.14 11.31 11.96
CA SER A 49 26.38 11.23 13.41
C SER A 49 25.09 11.12 14.25
N ASN A 50 23.95 11.52 13.69
CA ASN A 50 22.65 11.52 14.38
C ASN A 50 21.68 10.58 13.65
N LEU A 51 21.78 9.29 13.95
CA LEU A 51 20.92 8.25 13.40
C LEU A 51 19.61 8.22 14.18
N ALA A 52 18.48 8.31 13.47
CA ALA A 52 17.16 8.42 14.10
C ALA A 52 16.67 7.14 14.79
N SER A 53 17.32 5.99 14.57
CA SER A 53 16.86 4.70 15.09
C SER A 53 18.01 3.80 15.52
N ARG A 54 17.92 3.26 16.73
CA ARG A 54 18.82 2.23 17.29
C ARG A 54 18.95 0.99 16.39
N LYS A 55 17.88 0.63 15.67
CA LYS A 55 17.91 -0.49 14.71
C LYS A 55 18.84 -0.20 13.53
N THR A 56 18.85 1.04 13.06
CA THR A 56 19.73 1.49 11.97
C THR A 56 21.18 1.57 12.44
N GLU A 57 21.44 2.03 13.67
CA GLU A 57 22.78 1.99 14.27
C GLU A 57 23.32 0.56 14.32
N ALA A 58 22.50 -0.39 14.78
CA ALA A 58 22.88 -1.80 14.85
C ALA A 58 23.12 -2.42 13.46
N LEU A 59 22.40 -1.97 12.43
CA LEU A 59 22.69 -2.35 11.04
C LEU A 59 24.05 -1.80 10.61
N VAL A 60 24.28 -0.49 10.78
CA VAL A 60 25.50 0.19 10.32
C VAL A 60 26.75 -0.37 10.98
N ALA A 61 26.67 -0.74 12.26
CA ALA A 61 27.76 -1.37 13.00
C ALA A 61 28.19 -2.75 12.44
N GLN A 62 27.33 -3.43 11.68
CA GLN A 62 27.63 -4.74 11.08
C GLN A 62 28.11 -4.64 9.64
N ILE A 63 28.06 -3.46 9.02
CA ILE A 63 28.43 -3.31 7.61
C ILE A 63 29.95 -3.44 7.46
N GLN A 64 30.35 -4.35 6.59
CA GLN A 64 31.75 -4.55 6.19
C GLN A 64 31.98 -4.23 4.72
N HIS A 65 30.94 -4.41 3.90
CA HIS A 65 31.01 -4.12 2.48
C HIS A 65 29.66 -3.64 1.95
N ILE A 66 29.69 -2.80 0.91
CA ILE A 66 28.48 -2.31 0.23
C ILE A 66 28.67 -2.43 -1.28
N ASP A 67 27.76 -3.15 -1.92
CA ASP A 67 27.65 -3.16 -3.37
C ASP A 67 26.51 -2.27 -3.84
N VAL A 68 26.71 -1.65 -5.01
CA VAL A 68 25.72 -0.79 -5.65
C VAL A 68 25.52 -1.24 -7.09
N THR A 69 24.27 -1.44 -7.48
CA THR A 69 23.86 -1.65 -8.87
C THR A 69 23.07 -0.44 -9.33
N VAL A 70 23.62 0.30 -10.27
CA VAL A 70 22.96 1.47 -10.89
C VAL A 70 21.93 1.00 -11.89
N THR A 71 20.76 1.64 -11.93
CA THR A 71 19.69 1.38 -12.90
C THR A 71 19.33 2.66 -13.65
N HIS A 72 18.63 2.55 -14.78
CA HIS A 72 18.24 3.73 -15.56
C HIS A 72 16.95 4.36 -15.02
N THR A 73 16.04 3.53 -14.50
CA THR A 73 14.74 3.99 -14.00
C THR A 73 14.51 3.60 -12.54
N GLU A 74 13.62 4.31 -11.85
CA GLU A 74 13.19 3.95 -10.49
C GLU A 74 12.42 2.62 -10.48
N THR A 75 11.68 2.33 -11.55
CA THR A 75 10.89 1.11 -11.69
C THR A 75 11.80 -0.12 -11.78
N GLU A 76 12.90 -0.04 -12.53
CA GLU A 76 13.93 -1.08 -12.56
C GLU A 76 14.55 -1.30 -11.18
N ALA A 77 14.90 -0.21 -10.47
CA ALA A 77 15.44 -0.32 -9.11
C ALA A 77 14.46 -1.02 -8.17
N LEU A 78 13.16 -0.74 -8.28
CA LEU A 78 12.12 -1.41 -7.49
C LEU A 78 12.03 -2.90 -7.80
N LEU A 79 12.06 -3.27 -9.08
CA LEU A 79 11.98 -4.68 -9.48
C LEU A 79 13.24 -5.45 -9.04
N LEU A 80 14.42 -4.86 -9.24
CA LEU A 80 15.68 -5.47 -8.88
C LEU A 80 15.83 -5.63 -7.36
N GLU A 81 15.42 -4.64 -6.57
CA GLU A 81 15.37 -4.73 -5.11
C GLU A 81 14.47 -5.90 -4.68
N HIS A 82 13.26 -5.98 -5.23
CA HIS A 82 12.33 -7.06 -4.91
C HIS A 82 12.91 -8.44 -5.20
N ASN A 83 13.61 -8.58 -6.32
CA ASN A 83 14.30 -9.82 -6.69
C ASN A 83 15.42 -10.16 -5.70
N TYR A 84 16.23 -9.18 -5.30
CA TYR A 84 17.29 -9.40 -4.30
C TYR A 84 16.75 -9.71 -2.91
N ILE A 85 15.68 -9.06 -2.46
CA ILE A 85 15.04 -9.37 -1.17
C ILE A 85 14.52 -10.81 -1.17
N LYS A 86 13.91 -11.25 -2.28
CA LYS A 86 13.46 -12.65 -2.43
C LYS A 86 14.62 -13.64 -2.45
N LEU A 87 15.71 -13.29 -3.13
CA LEU A 87 16.88 -14.15 -3.29
C LEU A 87 17.66 -14.32 -1.98
N TYR A 88 17.95 -13.22 -1.29
CA TYR A 88 18.85 -13.22 -0.13
C TYR A 88 18.13 -13.28 1.21
N GLN A 89 16.83 -12.95 1.26
CA GLN A 89 16.03 -12.86 2.48
C GLN A 89 16.76 -12.21 3.67
N PRO A 90 17.32 -11.00 3.47
CA PRO A 90 18.20 -10.35 4.44
C PRO A 90 17.52 -10.07 5.77
N ARG A 91 18.22 -10.35 6.87
CA ARG A 91 17.71 -10.23 8.24
C ARG A 91 17.14 -8.84 8.55
N TYR A 92 17.84 -7.77 8.16
CA TYR A 92 17.42 -6.41 8.52
C TYR A 92 16.27 -5.88 7.67
N ASN A 93 15.99 -6.42 6.48
CA ASN A 93 14.78 -6.02 5.74
C ASN A 93 13.49 -6.46 6.44
N VAL A 94 13.55 -7.52 7.25
CA VAL A 94 12.42 -7.94 8.09
C VAL A 94 12.34 -7.07 9.35
N LEU A 95 13.48 -6.80 10.00
CA LEU A 95 13.55 -6.05 11.26
C LEU A 95 13.29 -4.53 11.12
N LEU A 96 13.69 -3.96 9.99
CA LEU A 96 13.49 -2.55 9.61
C LEU A 96 12.23 -2.34 8.77
N ARG A 97 11.39 -3.38 8.64
CA ARG A 97 10.12 -3.25 7.97
C ARG A 97 9.25 -2.31 8.82
N ASP A 98 8.98 -1.13 8.29
CA ASP A 98 7.91 -0.29 8.81
C ASP A 98 6.65 -1.16 8.89
N ASP A 99 5.92 -1.10 10.00
CA ASP A 99 4.72 -1.89 10.33
C ASP A 99 3.54 -1.66 9.35
N LYS A 100 3.81 -0.98 8.22
CA LYS A 100 3.06 -0.86 6.99
C LYS A 100 2.97 -2.24 6.32
N SER A 101 2.19 -3.11 6.93
CA SER A 101 1.57 -4.26 6.28
C SER A 101 1.17 -3.93 4.84
N TYR A 102 1.53 -4.80 3.89
CA TYR A 102 1.22 -4.57 2.48
C TYR A 102 -0.27 -4.28 2.32
N PRO A 103 -0.63 -3.23 1.58
CA PRO A 103 -2.03 -2.90 1.41
C PRO A 103 -2.70 -3.95 0.51
N PHE A 104 -3.90 -4.33 0.89
CA PHE A 104 -4.80 -5.21 0.16
C PHE A 104 -6.04 -4.40 -0.26
N ILE A 105 -6.74 -4.89 -1.27
CA ILE A 105 -8.11 -4.51 -1.57
C ILE A 105 -9.01 -5.53 -0.90
N PHE A 106 -9.87 -5.07 0.01
CA PHE A 106 -10.88 -5.88 0.68
C PHE A 106 -12.23 -5.71 -0.01
N LEU A 107 -12.87 -6.84 -0.31
CA LEU A 107 -14.24 -6.94 -0.80
C LEU A 107 -15.10 -7.54 0.31
N SER A 108 -16.08 -6.77 0.81
CA SER A 108 -16.98 -7.28 1.85
C SER A 108 -17.92 -8.37 1.32
N GLY A 109 -18.18 -9.39 2.14
CA GLY A 109 -19.14 -10.47 1.83
C GLY A 109 -20.60 -10.13 2.12
N ASP A 110 -20.95 -8.84 2.24
CA ASP A 110 -22.31 -8.39 2.54
C ASP A 110 -23.22 -8.48 1.29
N THR A 111 -24.54 -8.45 1.48
CA THR A 111 -25.53 -8.39 0.39
C THR A 111 -25.26 -7.25 -0.61
N HIS A 112 -24.60 -6.19 -0.16
CA HIS A 112 -24.11 -5.09 -0.99
C HIS A 112 -22.59 -4.94 -0.79
N PRO A 113 -21.76 -5.52 -1.69
CA PRO A 113 -20.31 -5.55 -1.49
C PRO A 113 -19.69 -4.15 -1.55
N ARG A 114 -18.69 -3.93 -0.71
CA ARG A 114 -17.86 -2.71 -0.65
C ARG A 114 -16.42 -3.08 -0.96
N LEU A 115 -15.79 -2.27 -1.81
CA LEU A 115 -14.34 -2.28 -2.00
C LEU A 115 -13.67 -1.25 -1.08
N ALA A 116 -12.67 -1.68 -0.30
CA ALA A 116 -11.91 -0.80 0.58
C ALA A 116 -10.41 -1.17 0.56
N MET A 117 -9.55 -0.20 0.84
CA MET A 117 -8.15 -0.51 1.14
C MET A 117 -8.06 -1.10 2.54
N HIS A 118 -7.41 -2.26 2.67
CA HIS A 118 -7.12 -2.91 3.95
C HIS A 118 -5.62 -2.96 4.21
N ARG A 119 -5.22 -2.71 5.45
CA ARG A 119 -3.86 -2.93 5.95
C ARG A 119 -3.94 -3.72 7.25
N GLY A 120 -3.01 -4.64 7.46
CA GLY A 120 -2.90 -5.43 8.69
C GLY A 120 -3.60 -6.77 8.62
N ALA A 121 -3.86 -7.35 9.79
CA ALA A 121 -4.43 -8.69 9.92
C ALA A 121 -5.86 -8.79 9.33
N LYS A 122 -6.16 -9.93 8.69
CA LYS A 122 -7.40 -10.19 7.95
C LYS A 122 -8.51 -10.64 8.91
N HIS A 123 -9.15 -9.70 9.60
CA HIS A 123 -10.21 -10.02 10.57
C HIS A 123 -11.64 -9.91 9.99
N ALA A 124 -11.82 -9.16 8.90
CA ALA A 124 -13.14 -8.92 8.33
C ALA A 124 -13.56 -10.05 7.38
N LYS A 125 -14.84 -10.45 7.43
CA LYS A 125 -15.39 -11.48 6.55
C LYS A 125 -15.52 -10.95 5.11
N GLY A 126 -14.78 -11.55 4.20
CA GLY A 126 -14.77 -11.18 2.79
C GLY A 126 -13.49 -11.63 2.09
N GLU A 127 -13.30 -11.13 0.88
CA GLU A 127 -12.16 -11.49 0.03
C GLU A 127 -11.09 -10.39 0.08
N TYR A 128 -9.83 -10.82 0.02
CA TYR A 128 -8.67 -9.93 0.08
C TYR A 128 -7.82 -10.13 -1.17
N PHE A 129 -7.75 -9.10 -2.01
CA PHE A 129 -6.94 -9.06 -3.22
C PHE A 129 -5.64 -8.30 -2.94
N GLY A 130 -4.48 -8.86 -3.29
CA GLY A 130 -3.16 -8.29 -3.01
C GLY A 130 -2.12 -9.36 -2.68
N PRO A 131 -0.89 -9.01 -2.25
CA PRO A 131 -0.41 -7.72 -1.76
C PRO A 131 -0.02 -6.73 -2.88
N PHE A 132 -0.33 -5.44 -2.68
CA PHE A 132 0.07 -4.38 -3.61
C PHE A 132 1.41 -3.73 -3.20
N PRO A 133 2.22 -3.23 -4.16
CA PRO A 133 3.55 -2.70 -3.89
C PRO A 133 3.55 -1.43 -3.04
N ASN A 134 2.49 -0.63 -3.14
CA ASN A 134 2.30 0.57 -2.33
C ASN A 134 0.80 0.95 -2.27
N GLY A 135 0.46 1.92 -1.42
CA GLY A 135 -0.92 2.40 -1.29
C GLY A 135 -1.43 3.19 -2.50
N TYR A 136 -0.53 3.71 -3.35
CA TYR A 136 -0.91 4.44 -4.56
C TYR A 136 -1.50 3.49 -5.61
N ALA A 137 -0.84 2.35 -5.87
CA ALA A 137 -1.32 1.31 -6.76
C ALA A 137 -2.71 0.78 -6.35
N VAL A 138 -2.95 0.67 -5.04
CA VAL A 138 -4.28 0.30 -4.52
C VAL A 138 -5.33 1.36 -4.85
N ARG A 139 -5.01 2.65 -4.67
CA ARG A 139 -5.96 3.74 -4.94
C ARG A 139 -6.30 3.84 -6.43
N GLU A 140 -5.31 3.66 -7.30
CA GLU A 140 -5.52 3.64 -8.76
C GLU A 140 -6.40 2.46 -9.18
N THR A 141 -6.09 1.26 -8.67
CA THR A 141 -6.90 0.06 -8.94
C THR A 141 -8.33 0.22 -8.42
N LEU A 142 -8.51 0.75 -7.20
CA LEU A 142 -9.83 1.05 -6.64
C LEU A 142 -10.59 2.07 -7.49
N ALA A 143 -9.92 3.14 -7.96
CA ALA A 143 -10.54 4.15 -8.81
C ALA A 143 -10.99 3.58 -10.16
N LEU A 144 -10.22 2.66 -10.75
CA LEU A 144 -10.59 1.96 -11.98
C LEU A 144 -11.78 1.02 -11.75
N LEU A 145 -11.73 0.20 -10.71
CA LEU A 145 -12.83 -0.72 -10.36
C LEU A 145 -14.13 0.03 -10.07
N GLN A 146 -14.06 1.18 -9.40
CA GLN A 146 -15.22 2.03 -9.14
C GLN A 146 -15.83 2.67 -10.40
N LYS A 147 -15.04 2.90 -11.45
CA LYS A 147 -15.55 3.40 -12.73
C LYS A 147 -16.24 2.31 -13.56
N ILE A 148 -15.72 1.09 -13.48
CA ILE A 148 -16.19 -0.04 -14.29
C ILE A 148 -17.40 -0.73 -13.65
N PHE A 149 -17.43 -0.80 -12.31
CA PHE A 149 -18.48 -1.51 -11.58
C PHE A 149 -19.26 -0.55 -10.66
N PRO A 150 -20.60 -0.63 -10.64
CA PRO A 150 -21.42 0.13 -9.70
C PRO A 150 -21.33 -0.49 -8.29
N ILE A 151 -20.23 -0.24 -7.60
CA ILE A 151 -19.93 -0.76 -6.26
C ILE A 151 -20.11 0.35 -5.22
N ARG A 152 -20.68 -0.01 -4.06
CA ARG A 152 -20.92 0.91 -2.95
C ARG A 152 -19.60 1.37 -2.32
N GLN A 153 -19.49 2.67 -2.04
CA GLN A 153 -18.32 3.28 -1.40
C GLN A 153 -18.49 3.56 0.11
N CYS A 154 -19.71 3.45 0.63
CA CYS A 154 -20.09 3.91 1.96
C CYS A 154 -20.04 2.81 3.02
N GLU A 155 -19.73 3.20 4.26
CA GLU A 155 -19.77 2.31 5.43
C GLU A 155 -21.20 1.98 5.85
N ASN A 156 -21.38 0.79 6.42
CA ASN A 156 -22.68 0.26 6.87
C ASN A 156 -23.38 1.18 7.90
N SER A 157 -22.63 2.02 8.62
CA SER A 157 -23.17 3.03 9.55
C SER A 157 -24.03 4.11 8.90
N VAL A 158 -23.91 4.36 7.59
CA VAL A 158 -24.73 5.35 6.86
C VAL A 158 -26.09 4.76 6.42
N VAL A 159 -26.25 3.44 6.45
CA VAL A 159 -27.51 2.77 6.07
C VAL A 159 -28.53 2.74 7.22
N SER A 160 -28.10 3.01 8.45
CA SER A 160 -28.95 2.97 9.64
C SER A 160 -29.58 4.31 10.02
N GLN A 161 -29.63 5.30 9.12
CA GLN A 161 -30.45 6.49 9.33
C GLN A 161 -31.75 6.39 8.52
N PRO A 162 -32.91 6.25 9.18
CA PRO A 162 -34.19 6.42 8.53
C PRO A 162 -34.25 7.81 7.89
N LEU A 163 -34.69 7.87 6.64
CA LEU A 163 -34.86 9.09 5.84
C LEU A 163 -36.05 9.95 6.35
N ALA A 164 -36.28 9.99 7.66
CA ALA A 164 -37.43 10.62 8.29
C ALA A 164 -37.12 11.99 8.94
N SER A 165 -35.86 12.44 8.93
CA SER A 165 -35.45 13.66 9.65
C SER A 165 -34.74 14.70 8.79
N LEU A 166 -34.82 14.63 7.46
CA LEU A 166 -34.36 15.73 6.61
C LEU A 166 -35.54 16.67 6.30
N PRO A 167 -35.42 17.99 6.56
CA PRO A 167 -36.45 18.94 6.14
C PRO A 167 -36.57 18.92 4.61
N ALA A 168 -37.80 18.85 4.13
CA ALA A 168 -38.12 18.84 2.71
C ALA A 168 -37.59 20.12 2.05
N ILE A 169 -36.64 19.97 1.12
CA ILE A 169 -36.25 21.04 0.20
C ILE A 169 -37.28 20.98 -0.95
N PRO A 170 -38.05 22.05 -1.22
CA PRO A 170 -38.97 22.06 -2.33
C PRO A 170 -38.19 22.23 -3.64
N ASP A 171 -38.66 21.54 -4.68
CA ASP A 171 -38.29 21.66 -6.10
C ASP A 171 -36.98 20.99 -6.57
N TRP A 172 -37.09 19.67 -6.77
CA TRP A 172 -36.41 19.01 -7.90
C TRP A 172 -37.41 18.13 -8.67
N PRO A 173 -37.88 18.53 -9.86
CA PRO A 173 -38.75 17.69 -10.66
C PRO A 173 -37.92 16.59 -11.35
N LEU A 174 -38.43 15.36 -11.29
CA LEU A 174 -38.07 14.22 -12.15
C LEU A 174 -36.85 13.35 -11.83
N LEU A 175 -36.61 13.03 -10.57
CA LEU A 175 -36.06 11.71 -10.20
C LEU A 175 -36.78 11.21 -8.94
N ARG A 176 -37.73 10.29 -9.08
CA ARG A 176 -38.25 9.55 -7.93
C ARG A 176 -37.08 8.78 -7.30
N PRO A 177 -36.74 9.00 -6.02
CA PRO A 177 -35.74 8.17 -5.36
C PRO A 177 -36.29 6.74 -5.27
N LEU A 178 -35.61 5.80 -5.94
CA LEU A 178 -35.87 4.37 -5.76
C LEU A 178 -35.58 4.03 -4.30
N ARG A 179 -36.64 3.76 -3.53
CA ARG A 179 -36.55 3.18 -2.19
C ARG A 179 -35.70 1.91 -2.27
N CYS A 180 -34.60 1.84 -1.53
CA CYS A 180 -33.98 0.54 -1.21
C CYS A 180 -34.96 -0.22 -0.31
N ARG A 181 -35.84 -1.04 -0.91
CA ARG A 181 -36.66 -1.99 -0.17
C ARG A 181 -35.73 -3.06 0.40
N THR A 182 -35.70 -3.16 1.71
CA THR A 182 -35.25 -4.33 2.46
C THR A 182 -36.18 -5.50 2.11
N GLY A 183 -35.84 -6.25 1.07
CA GLY A 183 -36.59 -7.42 0.62
C GLY A 183 -35.72 -8.67 0.67
N SER A 184 -36.12 -9.63 1.52
CA SER A 184 -35.54 -10.98 1.55
C SER A 184 -35.58 -11.62 0.16
N ALA A 185 -34.44 -12.12 -0.32
CA ALA A 185 -34.34 -12.81 -1.59
C ALA A 185 -35.13 -14.14 -1.53
N ARG A 186 -36.31 -14.21 -2.16
CA ARG A 186 -36.88 -15.48 -2.61
C ARG A 186 -36.40 -15.75 -4.03
N ARG A 187 -35.81 -16.93 -4.21
CA ARG A 187 -35.34 -17.50 -5.47
C ARG A 187 -36.52 -17.58 -6.44
N SER A 188 -36.43 -16.92 -7.58
CA SER A 188 -37.34 -17.11 -8.71
C SER A 188 -36.53 -17.27 -9.99
N MET A 189 -36.80 -18.38 -10.68
CA MET A 189 -36.26 -18.75 -11.98
C MET A 189 -36.70 -17.72 -13.03
N ARG A 190 -35.82 -16.80 -13.42
CA ARG A 190 -35.74 -16.23 -14.78
C ARG A 190 -34.54 -15.29 -14.90
N ASN A 191 -33.72 -15.55 -15.91
CA ASN A 191 -32.50 -14.83 -16.26
C ASN A 191 -32.75 -13.34 -16.58
N ARG A 192 -32.74 -12.46 -15.57
CA ARG A 192 -32.59 -11.02 -15.78
C ARG A 192 -31.94 -10.39 -14.55
N TRP A 193 -30.67 -10.01 -14.66
CA TRP A 193 -29.99 -9.22 -13.65
C TRP A 193 -30.63 -7.82 -13.59
N SER A 194 -31.51 -7.60 -12.61
CA SER A 194 -32.01 -6.28 -12.24
C SER A 194 -31.13 -5.76 -11.11
N MET A 195 -30.08 -4.98 -11.44
CA MET A 195 -29.28 -4.30 -10.42
C MET A 195 -30.03 -3.06 -9.95
N SER A 196 -30.66 -3.18 -8.78
CA SER A 196 -31.21 -2.04 -8.03
C SER A 196 -30.05 -1.37 -7.28
N GLY A 197 -29.50 -0.28 -7.82
CA GLY A 197 -28.40 0.44 -7.17
C GLY A 197 -28.91 1.28 -5.98
N CYS A 198 -28.34 1.08 -4.79
CA CYS A 198 -28.51 2.02 -3.68
C CYS A 198 -27.61 3.24 -3.90
N PHE A 199 -28.21 4.42 -4.08
CA PHE A 199 -27.51 5.69 -4.19
C PHE A 199 -26.95 6.08 -2.82
N CYS A 200 -25.64 6.36 -2.74
CA CYS A 200 -25.07 6.95 -1.54
C CYS A 200 -25.05 8.48 -1.69
N PRO A 201 -25.52 9.28 -0.71
CA PRO A 201 -25.42 10.73 -0.79
C PRO A 201 -23.94 11.12 -0.85
N ALA A 202 -23.58 11.94 -1.82
CA ALA A 202 -22.24 12.47 -1.98
C ALA A 202 -21.83 13.17 -0.67
N ARG A 203 -20.68 12.80 -0.10
CA ARG A 203 -20.04 13.64 0.92
C ARG A 203 -19.70 14.96 0.25
N THR A 204 -20.45 16.01 0.56
CA THR A 204 -19.96 17.37 0.44
C THR A 204 -18.72 17.45 1.32
N THR A 205 -17.55 17.48 0.69
CA THR A 205 -16.33 17.95 1.33
C THR A 205 -16.59 19.41 1.71
N ARG A 206 -16.87 19.68 2.98
CA ARG A 206 -16.74 21.03 3.53
C ARG A 206 -15.26 21.38 3.47
N SER A 207 -14.96 22.38 2.64
CA SER A 207 -13.75 23.20 2.63
C SER A 207 -13.45 23.78 4.00
#